data_AF-A0A212T6S6-F1
#
_entry.id   AF-A0A212T6S6-F1
#
_cell.length_a   1.000
_cell.length_b   1.000
_cell.length_c   1.000
_cell.angle_alpha   90.00
_cell.angle_beta   90.00
_cell.angle_gamma   90.00
#
_symmetry.space_group_name_H-M   'P 1'
#
loop_
_entity.id
_entity.type
_entity.pdbx_description
1 polymer ?
#
loop_
_entity_poly.entity_id
_entity_poly.type
_entity_poly.pdbx_seq_one_letter_code
_entity_poly.pdbx_strand_id
1 'polypeptide(L)'
;MTTKPKKPIKIKPKGSGAIPIPDTVETVPGYPTKLKFFKVYCSRYYWSRVYINGSYKVRSLKTESRKEAINLAKKFYEDSLVGVRTGQSKAPKSRTFSNVGIAYLESINTAGSRVYKDDSNRFKKELIPHFGEKDIGEVSNSDISDLIKKLQNRGLSPATVNHYIIVLRKILKFASDNRLIQSIPNFPRIKGKTTSVTKRDYFDQKEYKTLTDTVDKLVKKQEKVRGVLITEEMRYLIQFMVNTFIRPSDLRVLKHQHIKVMINPDEPNPKYNKYLLLSHPATKTTDQEVVSMYGAEGVYKKLSDYQKKRGFGKNTDYLFLPEYKNRNTMMNILSRLFRKIVEEAGITGEGEKHTLYSLRHSAIMFRLQLGNVNTLQLAKNARTSQAMIEKHYASRLTNLMGLKELHSFKTVK
;
A
#
# COMPACT_ATOMS: atom_id res chain seq x y z
N MET A 1 -18.59 56.42 -66.10
CA MET A 1 -18.01 55.94 -64.83
C MET A 1 -18.14 54.42 -64.79
N THR A 2 -17.02 53.72 -64.97
CA THR A 2 -16.93 52.26 -65.12
C THR A 2 -16.86 51.57 -63.75
N THR A 3 -17.91 50.84 -63.37
CA THR A 3 -17.91 50.01 -62.15
C THR A 3 -17.26 48.66 -62.42
N LYS A 4 -16.05 48.45 -61.89
CA LYS A 4 -15.32 47.18 -61.93
C LYS A 4 -16.10 46.04 -61.24
N PRO A 5 -16.05 44.80 -61.73
CA PRO A 5 -16.63 43.65 -61.05
C PRO A 5 -15.80 43.28 -59.81
N LYS A 6 -16.48 43.05 -58.68
CA LYS A 6 -15.87 42.59 -57.42
C LYS A 6 -15.27 41.18 -57.63
N LYS A 7 -13.97 41.04 -57.35
CA LYS A 7 -13.28 39.73 -57.30
C LYS A 7 -13.91 38.84 -56.20
N PRO A 8 -14.03 37.52 -56.42
CA PRO A 8 -14.50 36.61 -55.38
C PRO A 8 -13.45 36.51 -54.26
N ILE A 9 -13.91 36.71 -53.02
CA ILE A 9 -13.10 36.63 -51.81
C ILE A 9 -12.73 35.16 -51.59
N LYS A 10 -11.46 34.80 -51.86
CA LYS A 10 -10.91 33.50 -51.46
C LYS A 10 -10.69 33.48 -49.95
N ILE A 11 -11.64 32.95 -49.20
CA ILE A 11 -11.45 32.60 -47.79
C ILE A 11 -10.51 31.39 -47.75
N LYS A 12 -9.24 31.59 -47.36
CA LYS A 12 -8.35 30.48 -46.98
C LYS A 12 -8.69 30.04 -45.56
N PRO A 13 -9.09 28.78 -45.30
CA PRO A 13 -9.23 28.29 -43.94
C PRO A 13 -7.84 28.16 -43.31
N LYS A 14 -7.61 28.90 -42.21
CA LYS A 14 -6.48 28.65 -41.30
C LYS A 14 -6.78 27.39 -40.50
N GLY A 15 -6.31 26.24 -40.97
CA GLY A 15 -6.34 24.98 -40.23
C GLY A 15 -5.23 24.06 -40.73
N SER A 16 -4.20 23.83 -39.91
CA SER A 16 -3.05 22.98 -40.21
C SER A 16 -3.34 21.48 -40.06
N GLY A 17 -4.51 21.04 -40.53
CA GLY A 17 -4.96 19.65 -40.41
C GLY A 17 -5.55 19.11 -41.71
N ALA A 18 -5.56 17.78 -41.86
CA ALA A 18 -6.18 17.08 -42.98
C ALA A 18 -7.73 17.10 -42.88
N ILE A 19 -8.31 18.30 -42.80
CA ILE A 19 -9.76 18.51 -42.72
C ILE A 19 -10.36 18.23 -44.11
N PRO A 20 -11.27 17.25 -44.24
CA PRO A 20 -11.90 16.93 -45.53
C PRO A 20 -12.71 18.10 -46.07
N ILE A 21 -12.62 18.35 -47.38
CA ILE A 21 -13.58 19.19 -48.09
C ILE A 21 -14.89 18.38 -48.20
N PRO A 22 -16.01 18.82 -47.57
CA PRO A 22 -17.22 18.01 -47.40
C PRO A 22 -17.73 17.35 -48.68
N ASP A 23 -17.77 18.11 -49.79
CA ASP A 23 -18.32 17.65 -51.08
C ASP A 23 -17.42 16.65 -51.82
N THR A 24 -16.19 16.44 -51.34
CA THR A 24 -15.23 15.51 -51.95
C THR A 24 -15.12 14.18 -51.23
N VAL A 25 -15.91 13.99 -50.16
CA VAL A 25 -15.83 12.81 -49.31
C VAL A 25 -16.60 11.66 -49.95
N GLU A 26 -15.88 10.67 -50.44
CA GLU A 26 -16.43 9.49 -51.13
C GLU A 26 -16.10 8.19 -50.37
N THR A 27 -16.99 7.20 -50.47
CA THR A 27 -16.73 5.82 -50.02
C THR A 27 -15.99 5.03 -51.09
N VAL A 28 -15.13 4.10 -50.68
CA VAL A 28 -14.41 3.24 -51.62
C VAL A 28 -15.31 2.06 -52.06
N PRO A 29 -15.56 1.87 -53.37
CA PRO A 29 -16.40 0.76 -53.85
C PRO A 29 -15.86 -0.62 -53.42
N GLY A 30 -16.76 -1.46 -52.92
CA GLY A 30 -16.43 -2.82 -52.45
C GLY A 30 -15.72 -2.90 -51.10
N TYR A 31 -15.57 -1.78 -50.38
CA TYR A 31 -14.96 -1.73 -49.04
C TYR A 31 -15.94 -1.15 -48.01
N PRO A 32 -15.72 -1.38 -46.70
CA PRO A 32 -16.61 -0.88 -45.65
C PRO A 32 -16.79 0.65 -45.68
N THR A 33 -17.99 1.13 -45.36
CA THR A 33 -18.37 2.57 -45.34
C THR A 33 -17.53 3.45 -44.41
N LYS A 34 -16.83 2.82 -43.46
CA LYS A 34 -15.83 3.46 -42.58
C LYS A 34 -14.55 3.90 -43.31
N LEU A 35 -14.26 3.37 -44.50
CA LEU A 35 -13.16 3.78 -45.36
C LEU A 35 -13.64 4.86 -46.34
N LYS A 36 -13.06 6.05 -46.24
CA LYS A 36 -13.42 7.19 -47.09
C LYS A 36 -12.17 7.83 -47.68
N PHE A 37 -12.26 8.31 -48.92
CA PHE A 37 -11.23 9.13 -49.54
C PHE A 37 -11.79 10.53 -49.89
N PHE A 38 -10.94 11.55 -49.84
CA PHE A 38 -11.36 12.96 -49.95
C PHE A 38 -10.20 13.89 -50.33
N LYS A 39 -10.51 15.13 -50.69
CA LYS A 39 -9.52 16.22 -50.85
C LYS A 39 -9.49 17.12 -49.62
N VAL A 40 -8.38 17.83 -49.44
CA VAL A 40 -8.17 18.81 -48.36
C VAL A 40 -7.67 20.13 -48.95
N TYR A 41 -7.95 21.26 -48.31
CA TYR A 41 -7.55 22.57 -48.84
C TYR A 41 -6.03 22.80 -48.90
N CYS A 42 -5.27 22.11 -48.05
CA CYS A 42 -3.83 22.29 -47.87
C CYS A 42 -2.98 21.33 -48.72
N SER A 43 -3.57 20.50 -49.59
CA SER A 43 -2.86 19.53 -50.41
C SER A 43 -3.59 19.24 -51.72
N ARG A 44 -2.84 19.10 -52.82
CA ARG A 44 -3.38 18.71 -54.13
C ARG A 44 -3.75 17.22 -54.22
N TYR A 45 -3.19 16.40 -53.35
CA TYR A 45 -3.39 14.95 -53.36
C TYR A 45 -4.69 14.53 -52.69
N TYR A 46 -5.23 13.38 -53.10
CA TYR A 46 -6.27 12.69 -52.34
C TYR A 46 -5.72 12.18 -51.00
N TRP A 47 -6.59 12.14 -50.01
CA TRP A 47 -6.35 11.58 -48.68
C TRP A 47 -7.34 10.47 -48.41
N SER A 48 -6.96 9.51 -47.57
CA SER A 48 -7.85 8.45 -47.10
C SER A 48 -7.91 8.45 -45.59
N ARG A 49 -9.11 8.21 -45.05
CA ARG A 49 -9.34 7.97 -43.63
C ARG A 49 -10.07 6.66 -43.42
N VAL A 50 -9.70 5.97 -42.36
CA VAL A 50 -10.45 4.82 -41.86
C VAL A 50 -10.55 4.87 -40.35
N TYR A 51 -11.73 4.57 -39.82
CA TYR A 51 -11.94 4.37 -38.40
C TYR A 51 -11.69 2.90 -38.03
N ILE A 52 -10.60 2.63 -37.31
CA ILE A 52 -10.23 1.28 -36.87
C ILE A 52 -9.74 1.39 -35.42
N ASN A 53 -10.17 0.48 -34.55
CA ASN A 53 -9.68 0.39 -33.17
C ASN A 53 -9.87 1.69 -32.35
N GLY A 54 -11.02 2.35 -32.51
CA GLY A 54 -11.37 3.54 -31.71
C GLY A 54 -10.70 4.84 -32.13
N SER A 55 -9.90 4.84 -33.21
CA SER A 55 -9.21 6.04 -33.70
C SER A 55 -9.29 6.15 -35.22
N TYR A 56 -9.20 7.39 -35.72
CA TYR A 56 -9.05 7.63 -37.16
C TYR A 56 -7.57 7.49 -37.55
N LYS A 57 -7.30 6.61 -38.51
CA LYS A 57 -6.05 6.65 -39.28
C LYS A 57 -6.29 7.48 -40.52
N VAL A 58 -5.46 8.49 -40.74
CA VAL A 58 -5.55 9.42 -41.87
C VAL A 58 -4.20 9.46 -42.58
N ARG A 59 -4.18 9.30 -43.91
CA ARG A 59 -2.95 9.29 -44.71
C ARG A 59 -3.19 9.99 -46.06
N SER A 60 -2.22 10.76 -46.53
CA SER A 60 -2.20 11.25 -47.91
C SER A 60 -1.88 10.11 -48.87
N LEU A 61 -2.66 9.98 -49.95
CA LEU A 61 -2.47 8.99 -51.00
C LEU A 61 -1.44 9.43 -52.04
N LYS A 62 -0.93 10.66 -51.97
CA LYS A 62 0.09 11.21 -52.88
C LYS A 62 -0.23 11.10 -54.38
N THR A 63 -1.52 11.04 -54.74
CA THR A 63 -1.99 11.04 -56.13
C THR A 63 -3.11 12.06 -56.30
N GLU A 64 -3.17 12.66 -57.49
CA GLU A 64 -4.25 13.56 -57.92
C GLU A 64 -5.30 12.82 -58.78
N SER A 65 -4.99 11.60 -59.21
CA SER A 65 -5.88 10.76 -60.02
C SER A 65 -6.90 10.06 -59.14
N ARG A 66 -8.19 10.24 -59.44
CA ARG A 66 -9.28 9.58 -58.71
C ARG A 66 -9.18 8.05 -58.79
N LYS A 67 -8.82 7.51 -59.97
CA LYS A 67 -8.73 6.07 -60.19
C LYS A 67 -7.60 5.44 -59.36
N GLU A 68 -6.44 6.09 -59.31
CA GLU A 68 -5.33 5.65 -58.45
C GLU A 68 -5.65 5.83 -56.97
N ALA A 69 -6.33 6.90 -56.59
CA ALA A 69 -6.71 7.16 -55.21
C ALA A 69 -7.59 6.03 -54.65
N ILE A 70 -8.52 5.48 -55.46
CA ILE A 70 -9.33 4.33 -55.05
C ILE A 70 -8.43 3.12 -54.76
N ASN A 71 -7.49 2.79 -55.65
CA ASN A 71 -6.58 1.64 -55.45
C ASN A 71 -5.66 1.83 -54.24
N LEU A 72 -5.12 3.03 -54.04
CA LEU A 72 -4.27 3.35 -52.89
C LEU A 72 -5.07 3.40 -51.58
N ALA A 73 -6.33 3.79 -51.61
CA ALA A 73 -7.22 3.73 -50.45
C ALA A 73 -7.51 2.29 -50.03
N LYS A 74 -7.68 1.36 -50.98
CA LYS A 74 -7.80 -0.08 -50.72
C LYS A 74 -6.55 -0.63 -50.06
N LYS A 75 -5.36 -0.34 -50.62
CA LYS A 75 -4.07 -0.74 -50.04
C LYS A 75 -3.87 -0.15 -48.63
N PHE A 76 -4.21 1.12 -48.43
CA PHE A 76 -4.17 1.77 -47.12
C PHE A 76 -5.05 1.08 -46.08
N TYR A 77 -6.23 0.58 -46.49
CA TYR A 77 -7.11 -0.18 -45.62
C TYR A 77 -6.52 -1.53 -45.24
N GLU A 78 -5.95 -2.25 -46.20
CA GLU A 78 -5.28 -3.53 -45.98
C GLU A 78 -4.06 -3.38 -45.06
N ASP A 79 -3.18 -2.42 -45.33
CA ASP A 79 -2.05 -2.08 -44.46
C ASP A 79 -2.52 -1.76 -43.04
N SER A 80 -3.63 -1.02 -42.92
CA SER A 80 -4.20 -0.62 -41.64
C SER A 80 -4.80 -1.79 -40.86
N LEU A 81 -5.27 -2.84 -41.55
CA LEU A 81 -5.74 -4.09 -40.96
C LEU A 81 -4.58 -5.04 -40.60
N VAL A 82 -3.55 -5.13 -41.46
CA VAL A 82 -2.34 -5.92 -41.19
C VAL A 82 -1.64 -5.39 -39.95
N GLY A 83 -1.45 -4.08 -39.82
CA GLY A 83 -0.88 -3.49 -38.61
C GLY A 83 -1.70 -3.74 -37.33
N VAL A 84 -3.00 -4.00 -37.45
CA VAL A 84 -3.85 -4.43 -36.32
C VAL A 84 -3.67 -5.91 -36.00
N ARG A 85 -3.48 -6.76 -37.03
CA ARG A 85 -3.21 -8.19 -36.85
C ARG A 85 -1.81 -8.47 -36.31
N THR A 86 -0.82 -7.64 -36.63
CA THR A 86 0.58 -7.81 -36.20
C THR A 86 0.90 -7.13 -34.85
N GLY A 87 -0.08 -6.49 -34.19
CA GLY A 87 0.15 -5.75 -32.93
C GLY A 87 0.94 -4.45 -33.07
N GLN A 88 1.28 -4.03 -34.30
CA GLN A 88 2.08 -2.81 -34.53
C GLN A 88 1.24 -1.52 -34.53
N SER A 89 -0.08 -1.61 -34.43
CA SER A 89 -0.95 -0.45 -34.25
C SER A 89 -1.03 -0.03 -32.79
N LYS A 90 -0.93 1.28 -32.51
CA LYS A 90 -1.24 1.84 -31.18
C LYS A 90 -2.58 1.28 -30.66
N ALA A 91 -2.56 0.80 -29.42
CA ALA A 91 -3.76 0.28 -28.76
C ALA A 91 -4.91 1.30 -28.81
N PRO A 92 -6.17 0.87 -28.92
CA PRO A 92 -7.30 1.74 -28.63
C PRO A 92 -7.06 2.44 -27.30
N LYS A 93 -7.36 3.75 -27.20
CA LYS A 93 -7.13 4.49 -25.94
C LYS A 93 -7.74 3.75 -24.74
N SER A 94 -8.92 3.14 -24.87
CA SER A 94 -9.57 2.38 -23.79
C SER A 94 -8.80 1.14 -23.31
N ARG A 95 -7.86 0.62 -24.09
CA ARG A 95 -7.08 -0.59 -23.79
C ARG A 95 -5.63 -0.31 -23.37
N THR A 96 -5.19 0.95 -23.35
CA THR A 96 -3.84 1.27 -22.88
C THR A 96 -3.71 0.99 -21.39
N PHE A 97 -2.54 0.53 -20.96
CA PHE A 97 -2.26 0.25 -19.55
C PHE A 97 -2.57 1.46 -18.66
N SER A 98 -2.19 2.67 -19.09
CA SER A 98 -2.50 3.91 -18.38
C SER A 98 -4.01 4.10 -18.15
N ASN A 99 -4.84 3.94 -19.18
CA ASN A 99 -6.27 4.21 -19.06
C ASN A 99 -6.99 3.12 -18.25
N VAL A 100 -6.59 1.85 -18.41
CA VAL A 100 -7.12 0.76 -17.59
C VAL A 100 -6.72 0.93 -16.12
N GLY A 101 -5.48 1.37 -15.84
CA GLY A 101 -5.04 1.66 -14.49
C GLY A 101 -5.74 2.86 -13.86
N ILE A 102 -6.09 3.90 -14.64
CA ILE A 102 -6.93 5.02 -14.17
C ILE A 102 -8.33 4.51 -13.81
N ALA A 103 -8.97 3.73 -14.69
CA ALA A 103 -10.29 3.15 -14.43
C ALA A 103 -10.29 2.25 -13.19
N TYR A 104 -9.23 1.45 -12.99
CA TYR A 104 -9.04 0.68 -11.77
C TYR A 104 -8.97 1.60 -10.53
N LEU A 105 -8.17 2.66 -10.57
CA LEU A 105 -8.04 3.59 -9.45
C LEU A 105 -9.35 4.31 -9.13
N GLU A 106 -10.12 4.69 -10.16
CA GLU A 106 -11.46 5.26 -10.00
C GLU A 106 -12.41 4.27 -9.33
N SER A 107 -12.36 2.98 -9.70
CA SER A 107 -13.20 1.94 -9.09
C SER A 107 -12.96 1.74 -7.58
N ILE A 108 -11.77 2.07 -7.08
CA ILE A 108 -11.41 1.96 -5.66
C ILE A 108 -11.36 3.33 -4.95
N ASN A 109 -11.77 4.40 -5.63
CA ASN A 109 -11.69 5.77 -5.12
C ASN A 109 -12.80 6.03 -4.12
N THR A 110 -12.62 5.54 -2.90
CA THR A 110 -13.43 5.90 -1.74
C THR A 110 -12.75 7.01 -0.96
N ALA A 111 -13.51 8.04 -0.56
CA ALA A 111 -12.99 9.18 0.20
C ALA A 111 -12.15 8.72 1.40
N GLY A 112 -10.89 9.14 1.45
CA GLY A 112 -9.97 8.82 2.54
C GLY A 112 -9.33 7.41 2.49
N SER A 113 -9.61 6.60 1.47
CA SER A 113 -9.03 5.25 1.34
C SER A 113 -7.50 5.29 1.25
N ARG A 114 -6.84 4.67 2.24
CA ARG A 114 -5.39 4.47 2.23
C ARG A 114 -4.96 3.62 1.03
N VAL A 115 -5.77 2.62 0.67
CA VAL A 115 -5.49 1.72 -0.46
C VAL A 115 -5.44 2.52 -1.76
N TYR A 116 -6.39 3.42 -2.00
CA TYR A 116 -6.38 4.30 -3.17
C TYR A 116 -5.10 5.14 -3.26
N LYS A 117 -4.69 5.78 -2.15
CA LYS A 117 -3.47 6.60 -2.11
C LYS A 117 -2.21 5.76 -2.39
N ASP A 118 -2.11 4.61 -1.74
CA ASP A 118 -0.98 3.69 -1.83
C ASP A 118 -0.86 3.08 -3.24
N ASP A 119 -1.97 2.67 -3.85
CA ASP A 119 -2.01 2.11 -5.20
C ASP A 119 -1.79 3.20 -6.26
N SER A 120 -2.40 4.38 -6.11
CA SER A 120 -2.21 5.53 -7.01
C SER A 120 -0.74 5.97 -7.04
N ASN A 121 -0.07 6.05 -5.89
CA ASN A 121 1.33 6.43 -5.84
C ASN A 121 2.22 5.42 -6.58
N ARG A 122 1.97 4.12 -6.39
CA ARG A 122 2.74 3.06 -7.05
C ARG A 122 2.49 3.03 -8.56
N PHE A 123 1.22 3.20 -8.94
CA PHE A 123 0.80 3.29 -10.32
C PHE A 123 1.51 4.44 -11.04
N LYS A 124 1.43 5.67 -10.51
CA LYS A 124 2.05 6.87 -11.10
C LYS A 124 3.57 6.80 -11.16
N LYS A 125 4.21 6.29 -10.10
CA LYS A 125 5.66 6.37 -9.95
C LYS A 125 6.43 5.39 -10.83
N GLU A 126 5.96 4.15 -10.97
CA GLU A 126 6.72 3.10 -11.66
C GLU A 126 5.93 2.35 -12.74
N LEU A 127 4.61 2.14 -12.54
CA LEU A 127 3.82 1.35 -13.51
C LEU A 127 3.51 2.15 -14.78
N ILE A 128 3.10 3.42 -14.66
CA ILE A 128 2.87 4.28 -15.83
C ILE A 128 4.17 4.48 -16.63
N PRO A 129 5.31 4.86 -16.03
CA PRO A 129 6.54 5.05 -16.81
C PRO A 129 7.09 3.78 -17.48
N HIS A 130 6.68 2.59 -17.02
CA HIS A 130 7.12 1.33 -17.60
C HIS A 130 6.17 0.82 -18.69
N PHE A 131 4.86 0.85 -18.45
CA PHE A 131 3.88 0.28 -19.38
C PHE A 131 3.15 1.34 -20.23
N GLY A 132 2.85 2.50 -19.67
CA GLY A 132 2.34 3.68 -20.41
C GLY A 132 1.21 3.39 -21.41
N GLU A 133 1.51 3.61 -22.70
CA GLU A 133 0.56 3.41 -23.81
C GLU A 133 0.44 1.95 -24.30
N LYS A 134 1.18 1.00 -23.73
CA LYS A 134 1.13 -0.42 -24.13
C LYS A 134 -0.28 -0.99 -23.97
N ASP A 135 -0.72 -1.83 -24.91
CA ASP A 135 -2.00 -2.54 -24.77
C ASP A 135 -1.94 -3.44 -23.54
N ILE A 136 -2.98 -3.38 -22.71
CA ILE A 136 -3.07 -4.20 -21.50
C ILE A 136 -3.01 -5.71 -21.79
N GLY A 137 -3.49 -6.13 -22.96
CA GLY A 137 -3.47 -7.52 -23.43
C GLY A 137 -2.11 -8.01 -23.93
N GLU A 138 -1.17 -7.10 -24.19
CA GLU A 138 0.20 -7.42 -24.61
C GLU A 138 1.18 -7.44 -23.44
N VAL A 139 0.71 -7.15 -22.22
CA VAL A 139 1.53 -7.24 -21.01
C VAL A 139 1.87 -8.70 -20.76
N SER A 140 3.14 -9.05 -20.95
CA SER A 140 3.66 -10.42 -20.86
C SER A 140 4.48 -10.65 -19.59
N ASN A 141 4.82 -11.90 -19.31
CA ASN A 141 5.74 -12.26 -18.24
C ASN A 141 7.12 -11.57 -18.39
N SER A 142 7.59 -11.39 -19.63
CA SER A 142 8.87 -10.71 -19.91
C SER A 142 8.83 -9.27 -19.46
N ASP A 143 7.75 -8.54 -19.79
CA ASP A 143 7.61 -7.13 -19.40
C ASP A 143 7.58 -6.94 -17.87
N ILE A 144 6.93 -7.87 -17.17
CA ILE A 144 6.89 -7.90 -15.70
C ILE A 144 8.28 -8.18 -15.14
N SER A 145 9.03 -9.10 -15.74
CA SER A 145 10.40 -9.43 -15.35
C SER A 145 11.33 -8.23 -15.56
N ASP A 146 11.15 -7.48 -16.64
CA ASP A 146 11.93 -6.27 -16.93
C ASP A 146 11.64 -5.16 -15.93
N LEU A 147 10.37 -4.98 -15.52
CA LEU A 147 10.01 -4.08 -14.42
C LEU A 147 10.72 -4.49 -13.12
N ILE A 148 10.68 -5.78 -12.76
CA ILE A 148 11.32 -6.28 -11.53
C ILE A 148 12.83 -6.01 -11.56
N LYS A 149 13.51 -6.35 -12.66
CA LYS A 149 14.94 -6.09 -12.83
C LYS A 149 15.25 -4.60 -12.73
N LYS A 150 14.46 -3.74 -13.41
CA LYS A 150 14.60 -2.27 -13.34
C LYS A 150 14.50 -1.75 -11.90
N LEU A 151 13.54 -2.24 -11.13
CA LEU A 151 13.36 -1.82 -9.73
C LEU A 151 14.47 -2.35 -8.82
N GLN A 152 14.93 -3.58 -9.03
CA GLN A 152 16.04 -4.18 -8.27
C GLN A 152 17.38 -3.50 -8.58
N ASN A 153 17.66 -3.18 -9.84
CA ASN A 153 18.88 -2.47 -10.26
C ASN A 153 18.94 -1.06 -9.66
N ARG A 154 17.79 -0.46 -9.34
CA ARG A 154 17.71 0.81 -8.58
C ARG A 154 17.86 0.64 -7.07
N GLY A 155 18.13 -0.57 -6.57
CA GLY A 155 18.35 -0.86 -5.15
C GLY A 155 17.08 -0.90 -4.30
N LEU A 156 15.88 -1.05 -4.89
CA LEU A 156 14.66 -1.18 -4.10
C LEU A 156 14.63 -2.54 -3.38
N SER A 157 14.16 -2.54 -2.12
CA SER A 157 14.04 -3.78 -1.35
C SER A 157 13.04 -4.76 -1.99
N PRO A 158 13.25 -6.08 -1.85
CA PRO A 158 12.34 -7.09 -2.43
C PRO A 158 10.87 -6.90 -2.02
N ALA A 159 10.61 -6.47 -0.78
CA ALA A 159 9.27 -6.17 -0.29
C ALA A 159 8.63 -4.97 -1.03
N THR A 160 9.42 -3.93 -1.32
CA THR A 160 8.95 -2.76 -2.05
C THR A 160 8.62 -3.13 -3.50
N VAL A 161 9.49 -3.90 -4.15
CA VAL A 161 9.24 -4.44 -5.50
C VAL A 161 7.94 -5.25 -5.51
N ASN A 162 7.76 -6.15 -4.54
CA ASN A 162 6.54 -6.95 -4.43
C ASN A 162 5.27 -6.09 -4.28
N HIS A 163 5.33 -4.95 -3.59
CA HIS A 163 4.19 -4.05 -3.51
C HIS A 163 3.80 -3.44 -4.87
N TYR A 164 4.75 -3.11 -5.75
CA TYR A 164 4.42 -2.67 -7.12
C TYR A 164 3.76 -3.80 -7.92
N ILE A 165 4.29 -5.02 -7.78
CA ILE A 165 3.77 -6.21 -8.45
C ILE A 165 2.35 -6.56 -7.97
N ILE A 166 2.03 -6.33 -6.69
CA ILE A 166 0.67 -6.47 -6.17
C ILE A 166 -0.29 -5.49 -6.87
N VAL A 167 0.07 -4.21 -7.02
CA VAL A 167 -0.77 -3.22 -7.71
C VAL A 167 -0.95 -3.59 -9.19
N LEU A 168 0.13 -4.01 -9.86
CA LEU A 168 0.07 -4.49 -11.23
C LEU A 168 -0.91 -5.68 -11.39
N ARG A 169 -0.86 -6.63 -10.46
CA ARG A 169 -1.80 -7.78 -10.46
C ARG A 169 -3.25 -7.33 -10.29
N LYS A 170 -3.52 -6.34 -9.44
CA LYS A 170 -4.88 -5.80 -9.28
C LYS A 170 -5.38 -5.12 -10.55
N ILE A 171 -4.54 -4.35 -11.24
CA ILE A 171 -4.89 -3.70 -12.52
C ILE A 171 -5.19 -4.77 -13.59
N LEU A 172 -4.36 -5.81 -13.71
CA LEU A 172 -4.60 -6.90 -14.67
C LEU A 172 -5.85 -7.72 -14.31
N LYS A 173 -6.11 -7.91 -13.01
CA LYS A 173 -7.34 -8.57 -12.55
C LYS A 173 -8.57 -7.74 -12.91
N PHE A 174 -8.54 -6.43 -12.66
CA PHE A 174 -9.59 -5.50 -13.10
C PHE A 174 -9.79 -5.56 -14.62
N ALA A 175 -8.72 -5.60 -15.41
CA ALA A 175 -8.80 -5.73 -16.86
C ALA A 175 -9.48 -7.05 -17.29
N SER A 176 -9.16 -8.16 -16.62
CA SER A 176 -9.76 -9.47 -16.88
C SER A 176 -11.24 -9.50 -16.50
N ASP A 177 -11.60 -8.96 -15.34
CA ASP A 177 -12.98 -8.91 -14.87
C ASP A 177 -13.88 -8.04 -15.77
N ASN A 178 -13.30 -7.01 -16.40
CA ASN A 178 -13.96 -6.17 -17.40
C ASN A 178 -13.78 -6.65 -18.85
N ARG A 179 -13.33 -7.91 -19.06
CA ARG A 179 -13.18 -8.55 -20.38
C ARG A 179 -12.27 -7.79 -21.37
N LEU A 180 -11.32 -6.99 -20.86
CA LEU A 180 -10.31 -6.31 -21.69
C LEU A 180 -9.17 -7.26 -22.08
N ILE A 181 -8.89 -8.25 -21.24
CA ILE A 181 -7.94 -9.34 -21.48
C ILE A 181 -8.60 -10.69 -21.22
N GLN A 182 -8.17 -11.73 -21.93
CA GLN A 182 -8.71 -13.09 -21.77
C GLN A 182 -8.13 -13.81 -20.56
N SER A 183 -6.84 -13.61 -20.28
CA SER A 183 -6.14 -14.24 -19.16
C SER A 183 -5.09 -13.31 -18.58
N ILE A 184 -4.80 -13.51 -17.29
CA ILE A 184 -3.74 -12.78 -16.60
C ILE A 184 -2.42 -13.51 -16.88
N PRO A 185 -1.35 -12.81 -17.32
CA PRO A 185 -0.07 -13.45 -17.56
C PRO A 185 0.51 -14.05 -16.26
N ASN A 186 1.30 -15.10 -16.40
CA ASN A 186 2.04 -15.67 -15.28
C ASN A 186 3.01 -14.63 -14.71
N PHE A 187 3.08 -14.53 -13.38
CA PHE A 187 4.00 -13.62 -12.70
C PHE A 187 5.30 -14.34 -12.34
N PRO A 188 6.47 -13.76 -12.63
CA PRO A 188 7.74 -14.35 -12.23
C PRO A 188 7.87 -14.36 -10.70
N ARG A 189 8.56 -15.37 -10.16
CA ARG A 189 8.90 -15.41 -8.73
C ARG A 189 9.98 -14.37 -8.43
N ILE A 190 9.69 -13.45 -7.51
CA ILE A 190 10.67 -12.47 -7.04
C ILE A 190 11.68 -13.20 -6.14
N LYS A 191 12.91 -13.37 -6.63
CA LYS A 191 14.01 -13.92 -5.82
C LYS A 191 14.46 -12.88 -4.78
N GLY A 192 14.69 -13.34 -3.55
CA GLY A 192 15.09 -12.52 -2.41
C GLY A 192 14.25 -12.82 -1.17
N LYS A 193 14.84 -12.68 0.02
CA LYS A 193 14.10 -12.78 1.29
C LYS A 193 13.10 -11.61 1.35
N THR A 194 11.87 -11.81 0.86
CA THR A 194 10.73 -10.88 1.05
C THR A 194 10.44 -10.68 2.53
N THR A 195 10.80 -11.67 3.33
CA THR A 195 10.87 -11.59 4.78
C THR A 195 12.34 -11.76 5.14
N SER A 196 13.11 -10.67 5.24
CA SER A 196 14.17 -10.70 6.24
C SER A 196 13.41 -10.84 7.55
N VAL A 197 13.21 -12.08 8.01
CA VAL A 197 12.83 -12.34 9.39
C VAL A 197 13.91 -11.63 10.17
N THR A 198 13.58 -10.45 10.68
CA THR A 198 14.54 -9.64 11.42
C THR A 198 15.04 -10.55 12.53
N LYS A 199 16.38 -10.66 12.59
CA LYS A 199 17.10 -11.15 13.75
C LYS A 199 16.50 -10.39 14.96
N ARG A 200 16.20 -11.14 16.04
CA ARG A 200 15.30 -10.82 17.16
C ARG A 200 14.79 -9.37 17.20
N ASP A 201 13.53 -9.17 16.82
CA ASP A 201 12.87 -7.87 16.94
C ASP A 201 12.15 -7.69 18.28
N TYR A 202 12.46 -8.50 19.30
CA TYR A 202 11.90 -8.41 20.65
C TYR A 202 13.02 -8.20 21.67
N PHE A 203 12.69 -7.54 22.78
CA PHE A 203 13.55 -7.41 23.95
C PHE A 203 13.38 -8.61 24.87
N ASP A 204 14.49 -9.18 25.34
CA ASP A 204 14.48 -10.11 26.46
C ASP A 204 14.20 -9.39 27.79
N GLN A 205 14.14 -10.12 28.91
CA GLN A 205 13.84 -9.53 30.21
C GLN A 205 14.91 -8.54 30.70
N LYS A 206 16.19 -8.81 30.41
CA LYS A 206 17.31 -7.95 30.81
C LYS A 206 17.29 -6.67 29.99
N GLU A 207 17.16 -6.79 28.67
CA GLU A 207 17.02 -5.67 27.74
C GLU A 207 15.80 -4.81 28.06
N TYR A 208 14.66 -5.44 28.38
CA TYR A 208 13.45 -4.73 28.79
C TYR A 208 13.66 -3.91 30.07
N LYS A 209 14.37 -4.47 31.06
CA LYS A 209 14.74 -3.73 32.29
C LYS A 209 15.68 -2.57 31.96
N THR A 210 16.73 -2.82 31.18
CA THR A 210 17.67 -1.77 30.72
C THR A 210 16.95 -0.65 29.97
N LEU A 211 15.94 -0.99 29.18
CA LEU A 211 15.13 -0.02 28.44
C LEU A 211 14.34 0.89 29.40
N THR A 212 13.70 0.32 30.44
CA THR A 212 12.98 1.13 31.44
C THR A 212 13.93 1.98 32.27
N ASP A 213 15.07 1.43 32.69
CA ASP A 213 16.08 2.17 33.48
C ASP A 213 16.70 3.32 32.68
N THR A 214 16.86 3.12 31.37
CA THR A 214 17.33 4.16 30.45
C THR A 214 16.33 5.31 30.33
N VAL A 215 15.02 5.04 30.36
CA VAL A 215 14.01 6.12 30.41
C VAL A 215 14.23 6.99 31.64
N ASP A 216 14.41 6.40 32.83
CA ASP A 216 14.63 7.14 34.09
C ASP A 216 15.84 8.06 34.00
N LYS A 217 16.94 7.55 33.43
CA LYS A 217 18.16 8.32 33.19
C LYS A 217 17.89 9.51 32.27
N LEU A 218 17.19 9.29 31.16
CA LEU A 218 16.89 10.35 30.18
C LEU A 218 15.92 11.40 30.71
N VAL A 219 14.94 10.99 31.54
CA VAL A 219 14.03 11.94 32.21
C VAL A 219 14.78 12.80 33.23
N LYS A 220 15.66 12.19 34.05
CA LYS A 220 16.50 12.94 34.99
C LYS A 220 17.41 13.95 34.28
N LYS A 221 17.96 13.58 33.12
CA LYS A 221 18.76 14.47 32.26
C LYS A 221 17.95 15.53 31.51
N GLN A 222 16.61 15.47 31.55
CA GLN A 222 15.73 16.34 30.76
C GLN A 222 16.04 16.30 29.26
N GLU A 223 16.36 15.10 28.74
CA GLU A 223 16.75 14.89 27.34
C GLU A 223 15.63 15.28 26.37
N LYS A 224 15.97 16.00 25.30
CA LYS A 224 15.03 16.42 24.26
C LYS A 224 15.42 15.86 22.90
N VAL A 225 14.44 15.32 22.17
CA VAL A 225 14.63 14.89 20.78
C VAL A 225 13.84 15.81 19.86
N ARG A 226 14.58 16.64 19.10
CA ARG A 226 14.03 17.72 18.25
C ARG A 226 13.01 18.57 19.02
N GLY A 227 13.44 19.11 20.16
CA GLY A 227 12.64 19.98 21.03
C GLY A 227 11.59 19.30 21.90
N VAL A 228 11.31 18.01 21.71
CA VAL A 228 10.33 17.27 22.54
C VAL A 228 11.04 16.53 23.66
N LEU A 229 10.65 16.79 24.89
CA LEU A 229 11.20 16.16 26.09
C LEU A 229 10.83 14.67 26.19
N ILE A 230 11.77 13.84 26.62
CA ILE A 230 11.48 12.47 27.06
C ILE A 230 10.96 12.55 28.49
N THR A 231 9.73 12.09 28.72
CA THR A 231 9.07 12.12 30.04
C THR A 231 8.82 10.72 30.58
N GLU A 232 8.43 10.66 31.85
CA GLU A 232 7.97 9.46 32.57
C GLU A 232 6.88 8.69 31.79
N GLU A 233 6.11 9.39 30.95
CA GLU A 233 5.08 8.80 30.09
C GLU A 233 5.63 7.74 29.14
N MET A 234 6.88 7.87 28.67
CA MET A 234 7.52 6.85 27.85
C MET A 234 7.74 5.53 28.59
N ARG A 235 8.02 5.59 29.91
CA ARG A 235 8.14 4.37 30.73
C ARG A 235 6.79 3.70 30.86
N TYR A 236 5.74 4.47 31.15
CA TYR A 236 4.38 3.93 31.23
C TYR A 236 3.93 3.34 29.90
N LEU A 237 4.26 3.98 28.77
CA LEU A 237 3.99 3.42 27.45
C LEU A 237 4.66 2.06 27.23
N ILE A 238 5.97 1.97 27.53
CA ILE A 238 6.74 0.73 27.38
C ILE A 238 6.12 -0.40 28.23
N GLN A 239 5.88 -0.13 29.51
CA GLN A 239 5.30 -1.09 30.43
C GLN A 239 3.87 -1.48 30.05
N PHE A 240 3.05 -0.51 29.64
CA PHE A 240 1.68 -0.73 29.22
C PHE A 240 1.62 -1.60 27.97
N MET A 241 2.44 -1.32 26.95
CA MET A 241 2.44 -2.10 25.72
C MET A 241 2.86 -3.57 25.95
N VAL A 242 3.88 -3.79 26.79
CA VAL A 242 4.33 -5.14 27.13
C VAL A 242 3.28 -5.92 27.93
N ASN A 243 2.49 -5.24 28.78
CA ASN A 243 1.46 -5.90 29.58
C ASN A 243 0.09 -6.01 28.91
N THR A 244 -0.18 -5.28 27.83
CA THR A 244 -1.50 -5.27 27.15
C THR A 244 -1.49 -5.89 25.76
N PHE A 245 -0.32 -6.26 25.23
CA PHE A 245 -0.16 -6.76 23.86
C PHE A 245 -0.65 -5.77 22.77
N ILE A 246 -0.97 -4.52 23.11
CA ILE A 246 -1.59 -3.59 22.17
C ILE A 246 -0.70 -3.34 20.94
N ARG A 247 -1.31 -3.16 19.77
CA ARG A 247 -0.55 -2.77 18.58
C ARG A 247 -0.14 -1.31 18.67
N PRO A 248 1.05 -0.94 18.16
CA PRO A 248 1.44 0.47 18.07
C PRO A 248 0.41 1.34 17.32
N SER A 249 -0.27 0.79 16.29
CA SER A 249 -1.29 1.56 15.55
C SER A 249 -2.53 1.87 16.39
N ASP A 250 -2.89 1.01 17.34
CA ASP A 250 -4.08 1.17 18.17
C ASP A 250 -3.92 2.32 19.19
N LEU A 251 -2.69 2.71 19.53
CA LEU A 251 -2.39 3.90 20.35
C LEU A 251 -2.97 5.21 19.77
N ARG A 252 -3.27 5.21 18.46
CA ARG A 252 -3.89 6.35 17.79
C ARG A 252 -5.31 6.61 18.29
N VAL A 253 -6.05 5.56 18.62
CA VAL A 253 -7.47 5.61 18.97
C VAL A 253 -7.74 5.30 20.45
N LEU A 254 -6.73 4.84 21.18
CA LEU A 254 -6.84 4.48 22.58
C LEU A 254 -7.10 5.71 23.47
N LYS A 255 -8.14 5.63 24.29
CA LYS A 255 -8.63 6.68 25.18
C LYS A 255 -8.96 6.08 26.55
N HIS A 256 -9.10 6.93 27.57
CA HIS A 256 -9.42 6.46 28.92
C HIS A 256 -10.70 5.63 28.99
N GLN A 257 -11.76 6.02 28.26
CA GLN A 257 -13.02 5.28 28.19
C GLN A 257 -12.89 3.83 27.66
N HIS A 258 -11.83 3.52 26.92
CA HIS A 258 -11.60 2.18 26.38
C HIS A 258 -10.92 1.24 27.38
N ILE A 259 -10.57 1.72 28.58
CA ILE A 259 -9.91 0.94 29.62
C ILE A 259 -10.89 0.70 30.77
N LYS A 260 -11.17 -0.56 31.06
CA LYS A 260 -11.92 -0.98 32.25
C LYS A 260 -11.01 -1.78 33.17
N VAL A 261 -11.00 -1.45 34.46
CA VAL A 261 -10.32 -2.25 35.48
C VAL A 261 -11.26 -3.37 35.90
N MET A 262 -10.79 -4.60 35.80
CA MET A 262 -11.54 -5.82 36.13
C MET A 262 -10.87 -6.53 37.30
N ILE A 263 -11.65 -7.33 38.03
CA ILE A 263 -11.17 -8.19 39.10
C ILE A 263 -11.33 -9.64 38.64
N ASN A 264 -10.27 -10.44 38.78
CA ASN A 264 -10.29 -11.87 38.59
C ASN A 264 -10.70 -12.54 39.91
N PRO A 265 -11.91 -13.14 40.01
CA PRO A 265 -12.35 -13.79 41.23
C PRO A 265 -11.52 -15.04 41.58
N ASP A 266 -10.87 -15.66 40.58
CA ASP A 266 -10.12 -16.89 40.75
C ASP A 266 -8.69 -16.67 41.28
N GLU A 267 -8.23 -15.42 41.37
CA GLU A 267 -6.93 -15.06 41.93
C GLU A 267 -7.12 -14.41 43.30
N PRO A 268 -6.80 -15.09 44.41
CA PRO A 268 -7.01 -14.55 45.75
C PRO A 268 -6.01 -13.45 46.09
N ASN A 269 -4.85 -13.39 45.43
CA ASN A 269 -3.83 -12.39 45.74
C ASN A 269 -4.24 -10.99 45.21
N PRO A 270 -4.45 -9.99 46.09
CA PRO A 270 -4.85 -8.65 45.67
C PRO A 270 -3.86 -7.94 44.74
N LYS A 271 -2.61 -8.41 44.70
CA LYS A 271 -1.57 -7.89 43.79
C LYS A 271 -1.73 -8.37 42.35
N TYR A 272 -2.35 -9.53 42.15
CA TYR A 272 -2.45 -10.20 40.85
C TYR A 272 -3.90 -10.32 40.36
N ASN A 273 -4.88 -10.05 41.22
CA ASN A 273 -6.30 -10.21 40.91
C ASN A 273 -6.91 -9.07 40.10
N LYS A 274 -6.17 -8.01 39.76
CA LYS A 274 -6.67 -6.92 38.92
C LYS A 274 -6.01 -6.95 37.55
N TYR A 275 -6.81 -6.72 36.51
CA TYR A 275 -6.34 -6.59 35.14
C TYR A 275 -7.15 -5.53 34.39
N LEU A 276 -6.72 -5.21 33.18
CA LEU A 276 -7.41 -4.27 32.29
C LEU A 276 -8.10 -5.02 31.16
N LEU A 277 -9.33 -4.63 30.88
CA LEU A 277 -10.06 -4.99 29.69
C LEU A 277 -10.06 -3.81 28.72
N LEU A 278 -9.46 -4.00 27.55
CA LEU A 278 -9.30 -2.98 26.51
C LEU A 278 -10.33 -3.19 25.39
N SER A 279 -11.17 -2.19 25.17
CA SER A 279 -12.27 -2.20 24.20
C SER A 279 -12.10 -1.12 23.11
N HIS A 280 -10.87 -0.88 22.66
CA HIS A 280 -10.59 0.14 21.65
C HIS A 280 -10.99 -0.30 20.23
N PRO A 281 -11.47 0.64 19.39
CA PRO A 281 -11.84 0.36 18.00
C PRO A 281 -10.70 -0.26 17.20
N ALA A 282 -11.04 -1.12 16.23
CA ALA A 282 -10.06 -1.74 15.36
C ALA A 282 -9.37 -0.71 14.44
N THR A 283 -8.03 -0.72 14.40
CA THR A 283 -7.28 0.02 13.37
C THR A 283 -6.84 -0.84 12.18
N LYS A 284 -6.99 -2.17 12.27
CA LYS A 284 -6.56 -3.13 11.22
C LYS A 284 -7.47 -4.34 11.03
N THR A 285 -7.67 -5.17 12.06
CA THR A 285 -8.27 -6.52 11.90
C THR A 285 -9.61 -6.66 12.60
N THR A 286 -9.61 -6.58 13.93
CA THR A 286 -10.75 -6.89 14.80
C THR A 286 -10.76 -5.94 15.99
N ASP A 287 -11.95 -5.69 16.52
CA ASP A 287 -12.25 -4.83 17.68
C ASP A 287 -12.50 -5.63 18.96
N GLN A 288 -12.35 -6.96 18.92
CA GLN A 288 -12.46 -7.87 20.07
C GLN A 288 -11.67 -7.39 21.28
N GLU A 289 -12.23 -7.54 22.47
CA GLU A 289 -11.59 -7.07 23.69
C GLU A 289 -10.22 -7.73 23.92
N VAL A 290 -9.30 -6.98 24.55
CA VAL A 290 -7.98 -7.47 24.92
C VAL A 290 -7.88 -7.49 26.44
N VAL A 291 -7.55 -8.65 26.99
CA VAL A 291 -7.26 -8.87 28.40
C VAL A 291 -5.78 -8.63 28.64
N SER A 292 -5.48 -7.71 29.55
CA SER A 292 -4.10 -7.41 29.93
C SER A 292 -3.55 -8.40 30.96
N MET A 293 -2.25 -8.30 31.19
CA MET A 293 -1.58 -8.86 32.36
C MET A 293 -1.91 -8.03 33.60
N TYR A 294 -1.76 -8.63 34.79
CA TYR A 294 -2.08 -7.96 36.06
C TYR A 294 -1.28 -6.67 36.27
N GLY A 295 -0.02 -6.65 35.83
CA GLY A 295 0.86 -5.49 35.97
C GLY A 295 0.38 -4.25 35.21
N ALA A 296 -0.54 -4.39 34.25
CA ALA A 296 -1.05 -3.26 33.49
C ALA A 296 -1.89 -2.29 34.34
N GLU A 297 -2.62 -2.78 35.35
CA GLU A 297 -3.49 -1.93 36.18
C GLU A 297 -2.68 -0.86 36.91
N GLY A 298 -1.60 -1.27 37.60
CA GLY A 298 -0.74 -0.34 38.33
C GLY A 298 -0.04 0.66 37.40
N VAL A 299 0.29 0.25 36.17
CA VAL A 299 0.86 1.14 35.15
C VAL A 299 -0.18 2.17 34.70
N TYR A 300 -1.40 1.72 34.41
CA TYR A 300 -2.50 2.59 33.99
C TYR A 300 -2.86 3.62 35.07
N LYS A 301 -2.91 3.21 36.34
CA LYS A 301 -3.16 4.12 37.46
C LYS A 301 -2.11 5.23 37.53
N LYS A 302 -0.83 4.88 37.50
CA LYS A 302 0.28 5.85 37.49
C LYS A 302 0.21 6.79 36.28
N LEU A 303 -0.11 6.27 35.10
CA LEU A 303 -0.29 7.05 33.89
C LEU A 303 -1.48 8.01 33.99
N SER A 304 -2.62 7.56 34.53
CA SER A 304 -3.80 8.39 34.74
C SER A 304 -3.52 9.52 35.73
N ASP A 305 -2.85 9.23 36.84
CA ASP A 305 -2.46 10.24 37.83
C ASP A 305 -1.47 11.26 37.23
N TYR A 306 -0.52 10.78 36.43
CA TYR A 306 0.41 11.64 35.69
C TYR A 306 -0.32 12.58 34.72
N GLN A 307 -1.34 12.11 34.02
CA GLN A 307 -2.14 12.93 33.11
C GLN A 307 -3.05 13.92 33.82
N LYS A 308 -3.69 13.52 34.91
CA LYS A 308 -4.53 14.40 35.74
C LYS A 308 -3.74 15.62 36.23
N LYS A 309 -2.50 15.41 36.67
CA LYS A 309 -1.58 16.50 37.07
C LYS A 309 -1.29 17.51 35.94
N ARG A 310 -1.48 17.12 34.68
CA ARG A 310 -1.28 17.95 33.49
C ARG A 310 -2.58 18.53 32.92
N GLY A 311 -3.72 18.34 33.60
CA GLY A 311 -5.04 18.79 33.16
C GLY A 311 -5.74 17.87 32.16
N PHE A 312 -5.24 16.64 31.98
CA PHE A 312 -5.86 15.60 31.13
C PHE A 312 -6.50 14.49 31.98
N GLY A 313 -6.88 13.39 31.35
CA GLY A 313 -7.40 12.19 32.03
C GLY A 313 -8.93 12.08 32.02
N LYS A 314 -9.62 12.91 31.22
CA LYS A 314 -11.05 12.72 30.94
C LYS A 314 -11.24 11.46 30.11
N ASN A 315 -12.43 10.86 30.19
CA ASN A 315 -12.80 9.65 29.45
C ASN A 315 -12.54 9.78 27.93
N THR A 316 -12.75 10.97 27.38
CA THR A 316 -12.57 11.27 25.95
C THR A 316 -11.13 11.57 25.54
N ASP A 317 -10.22 11.77 26.49
CA ASP A 317 -8.82 12.09 26.23
C ASP A 317 -8.06 10.83 25.79
N TYR A 318 -7.07 11.03 24.91
CA TYR A 318 -6.20 9.94 24.48
C TYR A 318 -5.31 9.47 25.61
N LEU A 319 -5.10 8.16 25.70
CA LEU A 319 -4.34 7.56 26.80
C LEU A 319 -2.85 7.90 26.75
N PHE A 320 -2.30 8.28 25.60
CA PHE A 320 -0.89 8.65 25.48
C PHE A 320 -0.72 9.92 24.66
N LEU A 321 0.10 10.82 25.17
CA LEU A 321 0.38 12.16 24.70
C LEU A 321 -0.90 12.87 24.22
N PRO A 322 -1.88 13.10 25.12
CA PRO A 322 -3.18 13.69 24.79
C PRO A 322 -3.07 15.10 24.19
N GLU A 323 -1.97 15.82 24.43
CA GLU A 323 -1.68 17.13 23.85
C GLU A 323 -1.61 17.10 22.30
N TYR A 324 -1.26 15.97 21.70
CA TYR A 324 -1.20 15.83 20.24
C TYR A 324 -2.52 15.32 19.68
N LYS A 325 -3.40 16.27 19.30
CA LYS A 325 -4.67 15.97 18.61
C LYS A 325 -4.44 15.22 17.29
N ASN A 326 -3.42 15.60 16.51
CA ASN A 326 -3.04 14.87 15.31
C ASN A 326 -2.29 13.58 15.66
N ARG A 327 -2.98 12.44 15.53
CA ARG A 327 -2.46 11.13 15.93
C ARG A 327 -1.36 10.60 15.01
N ASN A 328 -1.24 11.10 13.77
CA ASN A 328 -0.06 10.79 12.94
C ASN A 328 1.19 11.44 13.51
N THR A 329 1.09 12.72 13.88
CA THR A 329 2.20 13.47 14.50
C THR A 329 2.60 12.83 15.81
N MET A 330 1.63 12.48 16.66
CA MET A 330 1.87 11.75 17.92
C MET A 330 2.68 10.46 17.67
N MET A 331 2.27 9.63 16.71
CA MET A 331 2.97 8.37 16.42
C MET A 331 4.41 8.59 15.92
N ASN A 332 4.65 9.63 15.13
CA ASN A 332 6.00 9.97 14.67
C ASN A 332 6.87 10.42 15.86
N ILE A 333 6.30 11.18 16.80
CA ILE A 333 6.98 11.60 18.02
C ILE A 333 7.31 10.40 18.89
N LEU A 334 6.34 9.54 19.21
CA LEU A 334 6.59 8.32 19.99
C LEU A 334 7.67 7.45 19.37
N SER A 335 7.62 7.24 18.05
CA SER A 335 8.62 6.42 17.35
C SER A 335 10.03 7.04 17.46
N ARG A 336 10.12 8.37 17.38
CA ARG A 336 11.39 9.10 17.48
C ARG A 336 11.96 9.07 18.90
N LEU A 337 11.13 9.33 19.91
CA LEU A 337 11.53 9.25 21.32
C LEU A 337 11.98 7.83 21.67
N PHE A 338 11.19 6.83 21.28
CA PHE A 338 11.53 5.43 21.49
C PHE A 338 12.85 5.03 20.84
N ARG A 339 13.11 5.48 19.61
CA ARG A 339 14.39 5.21 18.93
C ARG A 339 15.59 5.75 19.72
N LYS A 340 15.50 6.97 20.25
CA LYS A 340 16.56 7.56 21.09
C LYS A 340 16.75 6.76 22.38
N ILE A 341 15.66 6.29 23.02
CA ILE A 341 15.75 5.45 24.22
C ILE A 341 16.47 4.13 23.91
N VAL A 342 16.15 3.46 22.80
CA VAL A 342 16.83 2.21 22.39
C VAL A 342 18.31 2.46 22.09
N GLU A 343 18.63 3.55 21.38
CA GLU A 343 19.99 3.96 21.05
C GLU A 343 20.82 4.21 22.31
N GLU A 344 20.28 4.95 23.28
CA GLU A 344 20.93 5.21 24.57
C GLU A 344 21.08 3.94 25.43
N ALA A 345 20.12 3.01 25.32
CA ALA A 345 20.16 1.74 26.05
C ALA A 345 21.25 0.78 25.51
N GLY A 346 21.84 1.07 24.34
CA GLY A 346 22.83 0.21 23.70
C GLY A 346 22.26 -1.12 23.20
N ILE A 347 20.93 -1.21 23.06
CA ILE A 347 20.24 -2.43 22.61
C ILE A 347 20.19 -2.39 21.08
N THR A 348 21.31 -2.76 20.44
CA THR A 348 21.41 -2.86 18.98
C THR A 348 22.16 -4.13 18.58
N GLY A 349 21.46 -5.11 18.01
CA GLY A 349 22.09 -6.22 17.31
C GLY A 349 22.36 -5.91 15.83
N GLU A 350 23.35 -6.59 15.22
CA GLU A 350 23.62 -6.47 13.79
C GLU A 350 22.39 -6.83 12.94
N GLY A 351 21.87 -5.84 12.21
CA GLY A 351 20.69 -5.99 11.35
C GLY A 351 19.35 -5.93 12.10
N GLU A 352 19.35 -5.66 13.41
CA GLU A 352 18.14 -5.54 14.22
C GLU A 352 17.60 -4.11 14.19
N LYS A 353 16.29 -3.97 14.03
CA LYS A 353 15.60 -2.68 14.06
C LYS A 353 14.49 -2.73 15.08
N HIS A 354 14.78 -2.28 16.29
CA HIS A 354 13.76 -2.16 17.32
C HIS A 354 12.86 -0.96 17.06
N THR A 355 11.56 -1.21 17.09
CA THR A 355 10.51 -0.19 16.96
C THR A 355 9.48 -0.41 18.06
N LEU A 356 8.43 0.41 18.14
CA LEU A 356 7.33 0.15 19.08
C LEU A 356 6.69 -1.23 18.87
N TYR A 357 6.77 -1.83 17.67
CA TYR A 357 6.32 -3.21 17.46
C TYR A 357 7.11 -4.19 18.33
N SER A 358 8.40 -3.93 18.59
CA SER A 358 9.26 -4.78 19.40
C SER A 358 8.74 -5.02 20.80
N LEU A 359 8.08 -4.03 21.41
CA LEU A 359 7.44 -4.17 22.72
C LEU A 359 6.30 -5.19 22.69
N ARG A 360 5.50 -5.17 21.61
CA ARG A 360 4.45 -6.17 21.41
C ARG A 360 5.04 -7.55 21.10
N HIS A 361 6.13 -7.62 20.34
CA HIS A 361 6.86 -8.88 20.13
C HIS A 361 7.38 -9.43 21.46
N SER A 362 7.93 -8.59 22.35
CA SER A 362 8.33 -8.98 23.71
C SER A 362 7.15 -9.48 24.53
N ALA A 363 6.00 -8.81 24.49
CA ALA A 363 4.80 -9.25 25.20
C ALA A 363 4.42 -10.70 24.83
N ILE A 364 4.36 -10.99 23.52
CA ILE A 364 4.02 -12.32 23.00
C ILE A 364 5.12 -13.33 23.37
N MET A 365 6.39 -12.99 23.18
CA MET A 365 7.52 -13.86 23.52
C MET A 365 7.55 -14.20 25.00
N PHE A 366 7.36 -13.25 25.91
CA PHE A 366 7.32 -13.53 27.34
C PHE A 366 6.23 -14.54 27.71
N ARG A 367 5.09 -14.56 27.00
CA ARG A 367 4.04 -15.56 27.24
C ARG A 367 4.34 -16.90 26.62
N LEU A 368 4.95 -16.94 25.44
CA LEU A 368 5.40 -18.19 24.84
C LEU A 368 6.57 -18.84 25.59
N GLN A 369 7.41 -18.02 26.25
CA GLN A 369 8.62 -18.50 26.90
C GLN A 369 8.46 -18.79 28.39
N LEU A 370 7.62 -18.03 29.09
CA LEU A 370 7.50 -18.09 30.55
C LEU A 370 6.09 -18.47 31.01
N GLY A 371 5.10 -18.34 30.12
CA GLY A 371 3.72 -18.67 30.41
C GLY A 371 3.38 -20.08 29.96
N ASN A 372 2.34 -20.64 30.57
CA ASN A 372 1.67 -21.84 30.08
C ASN A 372 0.37 -21.39 29.39
N VAL A 373 0.50 -20.83 28.18
CA VAL A 373 -0.62 -20.22 27.46
C VAL A 373 -0.78 -20.90 26.10
N ASN A 374 -2.00 -21.33 25.82
CA ASN A 374 -2.36 -21.88 24.52
C ASN A 374 -2.15 -20.83 23.42
N THR A 375 -1.44 -21.19 22.35
CA THR A 375 -1.07 -20.28 21.26
C THR A 375 -2.28 -19.66 20.55
N LEU A 376 -3.40 -20.39 20.45
CA LEU A 376 -4.65 -19.88 19.88
C LEU A 376 -5.29 -18.83 20.79
N GLN A 377 -5.32 -19.06 22.11
CA GLN A 377 -5.82 -18.08 23.08
C GLN A 377 -4.97 -16.81 23.07
N LEU A 378 -3.64 -16.97 23.06
CA LEU A 378 -2.71 -15.85 22.95
C LEU A 378 -2.90 -15.07 21.63
N ALA A 379 -3.13 -15.77 20.52
CA ALA A 379 -3.40 -15.14 19.23
C ALA A 379 -4.68 -14.29 19.27
N LYS A 380 -5.78 -14.86 19.77
CA LYS A 380 -7.06 -14.15 19.95
C LYS A 380 -6.90 -12.91 20.82
N ASN A 381 -6.28 -13.05 22.00
CA ASN A 381 -6.06 -11.93 22.91
C ASN A 381 -5.18 -10.83 22.28
N ALA A 382 -4.11 -11.20 21.59
CA ALA A 382 -3.29 -10.25 20.87
C ALA A 382 -3.96 -9.74 19.57
N ARG A 383 -5.19 -10.14 19.24
CA ARG A 383 -5.91 -9.82 17.99
C ARG A 383 -5.20 -10.28 16.71
N THR A 384 -4.30 -11.26 16.76
CA THR A 384 -3.52 -11.77 15.61
C THR A 384 -3.95 -13.19 15.23
N SER A 385 -3.53 -13.69 14.07
CA SER A 385 -3.72 -15.10 13.75
C SER A 385 -2.63 -15.98 14.36
N GLN A 386 -2.98 -17.24 14.65
CA GLN A 386 -2.03 -18.25 15.12
C GLN A 386 -0.89 -18.45 14.11
N ALA A 387 -1.20 -18.56 12.82
CA ALA A 387 -0.20 -18.68 11.76
C ALA A 387 0.80 -17.51 11.75
N MET A 388 0.37 -16.30 12.12
CA MET A 388 1.29 -15.16 12.27
C MET A 388 2.16 -15.30 13.52
N ILE A 389 1.63 -15.86 14.62
CA ILE A 389 2.48 -16.16 15.79
C ILE A 389 3.53 -17.21 15.41
N GLU A 390 3.11 -18.31 14.77
CA GLU A 390 4.03 -19.36 14.37
C GLU A 390 5.11 -18.84 13.40
N LYS A 391 4.70 -18.15 12.34
CA LYS A 391 5.63 -17.58 11.36
C LYS A 391 6.67 -16.63 11.96
N HIS A 392 6.28 -15.83 12.96
CA HIS A 392 7.15 -14.79 13.52
C HIS A 392 7.91 -15.20 14.78
N TYR A 393 7.43 -16.22 15.50
CA TYR A 393 7.97 -16.59 16.81
C TYR A 393 8.30 -18.09 16.95
N ALA A 394 7.69 -19.00 16.18
CA ALA A 394 7.98 -20.44 16.32
C ALA A 394 9.42 -20.78 15.99
N SER A 395 10.04 -20.09 15.02
CA SER A 395 11.46 -20.29 14.70
C SER A 395 12.43 -19.90 15.84
N ARG A 396 11.91 -19.30 16.92
CA ARG A 396 12.67 -18.79 18.06
C ARG A 396 12.39 -19.57 19.35
N LEU A 397 11.41 -20.47 19.34
CA LEU A 397 11.14 -21.39 20.45
C LEU A 397 12.05 -22.60 20.29
N THR A 398 12.82 -22.94 21.33
CA THR A 398 13.61 -24.17 21.34
C THR A 398 12.74 -25.34 21.77
N ASN A 399 13.02 -26.55 21.26
CA ASN A 399 12.29 -27.77 21.62
C ASN A 399 12.25 -28.02 23.15
N LEU A 400 13.25 -27.52 23.89
CA LEU A 400 13.35 -27.61 25.34
C LEU A 400 12.31 -26.77 26.10
N MET A 401 11.68 -25.79 25.46
CA MET A 401 10.72 -24.89 26.12
C MET A 401 9.36 -25.56 26.35
N GLY A 402 9.01 -26.56 25.53
CA GLY A 402 7.82 -27.40 25.71
C GLY A 402 8.06 -28.63 26.56
N LEU A 403 9.26 -28.83 27.15
CA LEU A 403 9.61 -30.09 27.81
C LEU A 403 8.63 -30.49 28.92
N LYS A 404 8.14 -29.51 29.71
CA LYS A 404 7.17 -29.76 30.79
C LYS A 404 5.78 -30.16 30.24
N GLU A 405 5.36 -29.59 29.12
CA GLU A 405 4.11 -29.93 28.43
C GLU A 405 4.23 -31.28 27.68
N LEU A 406 5.35 -31.52 26.99
CA LEU A 406 5.67 -32.78 26.32
C LEU A 406 5.81 -33.94 27.31
N HIS A 407 6.36 -33.69 28.50
CA HIS A 407 6.51 -34.67 29.57
C HIS A 407 5.34 -34.66 30.56
N SER A 408 4.26 -33.91 30.29
CA SER A 408 3.11 -33.78 31.19
C SER A 408 2.35 -35.10 31.41
N PHE A 409 2.60 -36.12 30.59
CA PHE A 409 2.13 -37.49 30.81
C PHE A 409 2.72 -38.18 32.06
N LYS A 410 3.68 -37.55 32.75
CA LYS A 410 4.18 -38.05 34.04
C LYS A 410 3.25 -37.64 35.18
N THR A 411 2.11 -38.30 35.29
CA THR A 411 1.40 -38.57 36.56
C THR A 411 0.43 -39.73 36.36
N VAL A 412 0.96 -40.95 36.47
CA VAL A 412 0.29 -42.02 37.22
C VAL A 412 1.35 -42.67 38.10
N LYS A 413 1.51 -42.14 39.30
CA LYS A 413 1.71 -42.89 40.55
C LYS A 413 1.58 -41.94 41.73
#